data_AF-V9L2T1-F1
#
_entry.id   AF-V9L2T1-F1
#
_cell.length_a   1.000
_cell.length_b   1.000
_cell.length_c   1.000
_cell.angle_alpha   90.00
_cell.angle_beta   90.00
_cell.angle_gamma   90.00
#
_symmetry.space_group_name_H-M   'P 1'
#
loop_
_entity.id
_entity.type
_entity.pdbx_description
1 polymer ?
#
loop_
_entity_poly.entity_id
_entity_poly.type
_entity_poly.pdbx_seq_one_letter_code
_entity_poly.pdbx_strand_id
1 'polypeptide(L)'
;GTAHFQVSKCFMGYAVKCSDCVCGCKGNGRLRRVFHARSVAILKYLASTYDVPQNWYPRDPQRRAKVDEYMAWQHLNTRMNTAKVFIFEVLIPQMTSQPVDDQKVSKALKDLEGTLDMLETMFLKDKPFLCGDDLTLADLLAICELMQPLGGDRDVLKERPKLASWRSRVQSALGKTFEDVHAIVYRLRNKSRL
;
A
#
# COMPACT_ATOMS: atom_id res chain seq x y z
N GLY A 1 20.09 15.72 5.52
CA GLY A 1 18.95 16.48 6.08
C GLY A 1 17.80 16.63 5.09
N THR A 2 18.01 17.28 3.95
CA THR A 2 16.96 17.65 2.98
C THR A 2 16.78 16.65 1.82
N ALA A 3 17.86 16.01 1.34
CA ALA A 3 17.80 14.97 0.30
C ALA A 3 17.00 13.72 0.75
N HIS A 4 17.17 13.31 2.01
CA HIS A 4 16.43 12.20 2.64
C HIS A 4 14.90 12.39 2.57
N PHE A 5 14.43 13.63 2.71
CA PHE A 5 13.01 13.97 2.74
C PHE A 5 12.42 14.12 1.33
N GLN A 6 13.18 14.70 0.38
CA GLN A 6 12.74 14.84 -1.02
C GLN A 6 12.73 13.51 -1.76
N VAL A 7 13.72 12.63 -1.55
CA VAL A 7 13.75 11.31 -2.19
C VAL A 7 12.68 10.41 -1.58
N SER A 8 12.47 10.42 -0.26
CA SER A 8 11.35 9.70 0.37
C SER A 8 9.99 10.20 -0.15
N LYS A 9 9.78 11.51 -0.31
CA LYS A 9 8.55 12.06 -0.90
C LYS A 9 8.36 11.70 -2.36
N CYS A 10 9.42 11.68 -3.15
CA CYS A 10 9.36 11.26 -4.55
C CYS A 10 9.05 9.76 -4.63
N PHE A 11 9.76 8.96 -3.86
CA PHE A 11 9.61 7.52 -3.75
C PHE A 11 8.20 7.11 -3.30
N MET A 12 7.67 7.74 -2.26
CA MET A 12 6.31 7.53 -1.75
C MET A 12 5.26 8.10 -2.70
N GLY A 13 5.46 9.31 -3.22
CA GLY A 13 4.56 9.92 -4.20
C GLY A 13 4.45 9.09 -5.49
N TYR A 14 5.53 8.46 -5.95
CA TYR A 14 5.52 7.54 -7.09
C TYR A 14 4.99 6.15 -6.72
N ALA A 15 5.34 5.59 -5.55
CA ALA A 15 4.80 4.30 -5.08
C ALA A 15 3.28 4.34 -4.96
N VAL A 16 2.76 5.38 -4.31
CA VAL A 16 1.33 5.53 -4.01
C VAL A 16 0.54 5.96 -5.25
N LYS A 17 1.03 6.91 -6.06
CA LYS A 17 0.37 7.24 -7.35
C LYS A 17 0.33 6.06 -8.32
N CYS A 18 1.27 5.12 -8.20
CA CYS A 18 1.29 3.91 -9.01
C CYS A 18 0.36 2.82 -8.42
N SER A 19 0.15 2.77 -7.09
CA SER A 19 -0.81 1.86 -6.43
C SER A 19 -2.27 2.33 -6.50
N ASP A 20 -2.53 3.61 -6.71
CA ASP A 20 -3.90 4.16 -6.61
C ASP A 20 -4.64 4.26 -7.95
N CYS A 21 -4.14 3.64 -9.03
CA CYS A 21 -4.71 3.71 -10.38
C CYS A 21 -4.85 5.13 -10.98
N VAL A 22 -4.51 6.21 -10.26
CA VAL A 22 -4.58 7.60 -10.72
C VAL A 22 -3.18 8.11 -11.06
N CYS A 23 -2.63 7.66 -12.19
CA CYS A 23 -1.36 8.17 -12.71
C CYS A 23 -1.58 9.05 -13.94
N GLY A 24 -1.93 10.32 -13.71
CA GLY A 24 -1.84 11.40 -14.69
C GLY A 24 -0.54 12.19 -14.49
N CYS A 25 0.59 11.67 -14.97
CA CYS A 25 1.86 12.41 -14.95
C CYS A 25 1.93 13.38 -16.14
N LYS A 26 1.74 14.69 -15.90
CA LYS A 26 2.21 15.75 -16.79
C LYS A 26 3.64 16.13 -16.38
N GLY A 27 4.62 15.83 -17.23
CA GLY A 27 6.01 16.29 -17.07
C GLY A 27 7.05 15.44 -17.81
N ASN A 28 7.62 16.03 -18.86
CA ASN A 28 8.84 15.68 -19.62
C ASN A 28 9.06 14.20 -19.99
N GLY A 29 8.27 13.73 -20.95
CA GLY A 29 8.80 13.12 -22.16
C GLY A 29 9.79 11.95 -22.06
N ARG A 30 9.55 10.91 -21.24
CA ARG A 30 9.92 9.50 -21.60
C ARG A 30 9.43 8.37 -20.67
N LEU A 31 8.49 8.59 -19.74
CA LEU A 31 7.81 7.48 -19.07
C LEU A 31 6.35 7.39 -19.53
N ARG A 32 6.11 6.62 -20.59
CA ARG A 32 4.76 6.24 -21.00
C ARG A 32 4.19 5.22 -20.00
N ARG A 33 3.00 5.53 -19.46
CA ARG A 33 2.03 4.65 -18.76
C ARG A 33 2.63 3.35 -18.23
N VAL A 34 3.13 3.39 -17.00
CA VAL A 34 3.60 2.19 -16.32
C VAL A 34 2.44 1.56 -15.56
N PHE A 35 1.94 0.45 -16.09
CA PHE A 35 0.91 -0.38 -15.48
C PHE A 35 1.37 -0.92 -14.12
N HIS A 36 0.42 -0.96 -13.18
CA HIS A 36 0.43 -1.46 -11.80
C HIS A 36 1.41 -2.58 -11.43
N ALA A 37 1.70 -3.50 -12.36
CA ALA A 37 2.61 -4.64 -12.19
C ALA A 37 4.09 -4.25 -12.03
N ARG A 38 4.53 -3.06 -12.47
CA ARG A 38 5.95 -2.65 -12.43
C ARG A 38 6.31 -1.75 -11.24
N SER A 39 5.38 -1.52 -10.31
CA SER A 39 5.62 -0.71 -9.12
C SER A 39 6.81 -1.26 -8.31
N VAL A 40 6.84 -2.57 -8.04
CA VAL A 40 7.97 -3.25 -7.37
C VAL A 40 9.31 -2.98 -8.08
N ALA A 41 9.37 -3.14 -9.41
CA ALA A 41 10.59 -2.92 -10.19
C ALA A 41 11.05 -1.45 -10.14
N ILE A 42 10.12 -0.49 -10.23
CA ILE A 42 10.43 0.93 -10.10
C ILE A 42 10.97 1.23 -8.69
N LEU A 43 10.33 0.71 -7.64
CA LEU A 43 10.77 0.93 -6.27
C LEU A 43 12.17 0.37 -6.02
N LYS A 44 12.47 -0.84 -6.50
CA LYS A 44 13.83 -1.41 -6.43
C LYS A 44 14.84 -0.56 -7.21
N TYR A 45 14.48 -0.11 -8.42
CA TYR A 45 15.35 0.74 -9.24
C TYR A 45 15.65 2.06 -8.53
N LEU A 46 14.63 2.75 -8.02
CA LEU A 46 14.79 4.01 -7.30
C LEU A 46 15.63 3.81 -6.03
N ALA A 47 15.38 2.76 -5.26
CA ALA A 47 16.14 2.48 -4.04
C ALA A 47 17.61 2.09 -4.30
N SER A 48 17.91 1.56 -5.49
CA SER A 48 19.27 1.18 -5.88
C SER A 48 20.03 2.30 -6.60
N THR A 49 19.30 3.25 -7.20
CA THR A 49 19.87 4.32 -8.04
C THR A 49 20.11 5.60 -7.25
N TYR A 50 19.21 5.91 -6.32
CA TYR A 50 19.30 7.12 -5.51
C TYR A 50 19.87 6.81 -4.12
N ASP A 51 20.50 7.81 -3.50
CA ASP A 51 21.01 7.71 -2.14
C ASP A 51 19.86 7.76 -1.12
N VAL A 52 19.21 6.61 -0.96
CA VAL A 52 18.18 6.39 0.05
C VAL A 52 18.74 5.65 1.26
N PRO A 53 18.14 5.86 2.45
CA PRO A 53 18.45 5.06 3.63
C PRO A 53 18.41 3.56 3.33
N GLN A 54 19.44 2.84 3.75
CA GLN A 54 19.61 1.42 3.42
C GLN A 54 18.56 0.51 4.06
N ASN A 55 17.81 0.99 5.06
CA ASN A 55 16.71 0.25 5.64
C ASN A 55 15.56 0.01 4.65
N TRP A 56 15.33 0.92 3.69
CA TRP A 56 14.26 0.76 2.70
C TRP A 56 14.42 -0.54 1.91
N TYR A 57 15.61 -0.73 1.34
CA TYR A 57 15.97 -1.92 0.57
C TYR A 57 17.38 -2.38 0.95
N PRO A 58 17.51 -3.23 2.00
CA PRO A 58 18.80 -3.64 2.56
C PRO A 58 19.75 -4.25 1.52
N ARG A 59 21.06 -4.06 1.68
CA ARG A 59 22.09 -4.76 0.88
C ARG A 59 22.41 -6.15 1.40
N ASP A 60 22.21 -6.37 2.70
CA ASP A 60 22.35 -7.69 3.29
C ASP A 60 21.41 -8.69 2.59
N PRO A 61 21.93 -9.80 2.04
CA PRO A 61 21.11 -10.74 1.26
C PRO A 61 19.95 -11.33 2.04
N GLN A 62 20.11 -11.62 3.34
CA GLN A 62 19.06 -12.26 4.14
C GLN A 62 17.94 -11.28 4.48
N ARG A 63 18.28 -10.04 4.83
CA ARG A 63 17.29 -8.97 5.05
C ARG A 63 16.58 -8.60 3.75
N ARG A 64 17.31 -8.54 2.64
CA ARG A 64 16.74 -8.28 1.31
C ARG A 64 15.77 -9.38 0.89
N ALA A 65 16.12 -10.65 1.12
CA ALA A 65 15.27 -11.79 0.79
C ALA A 65 13.89 -11.69 1.45
N LYS A 66 13.81 -11.20 2.70
CA LYS A 66 12.53 -10.98 3.41
C LYS A 66 11.67 -9.89 2.75
N VAL A 67 12.30 -8.81 2.29
CA VAL A 67 11.60 -7.75 1.55
C VAL A 67 11.12 -8.27 0.20
N ASP A 68 11.96 -9.01 -0.50
CA ASP A 68 11.64 -9.61 -1.80
C ASP A 68 10.54 -10.68 -1.70
N GLU A 69 10.53 -11.48 -0.64
CA GLU A 69 9.50 -12.46 -0.32
C GLU A 69 8.13 -11.78 -0.21
N TYR A 70 8.02 -10.71 0.59
CA TYR A 70 6.77 -9.96 0.69
C TYR A 70 6.37 -9.34 -0.66
N MET A 71 7.31 -8.73 -1.38
CA MET A 71 7.03 -8.09 -2.67
C MET A 71 6.52 -9.06 -3.73
N ALA A 72 7.00 -10.30 -3.72
CA ALA A 72 6.50 -11.35 -4.59
C ALA A 72 5.11 -11.83 -4.13
N TRP A 73 4.95 -12.05 -2.82
CA TRP A 73 3.73 -12.57 -2.22
C TRP A 73 2.53 -11.61 -2.33
N GLN A 74 2.73 -10.30 -2.15
CA GLN A 74 1.63 -9.32 -2.10
C GLN A 74 0.76 -9.29 -3.37
N HIS A 75 1.33 -9.60 -4.54
CA HIS A 75 0.64 -9.48 -5.82
C HIS A 75 -0.64 -10.31 -5.89
N LEU A 76 -0.61 -11.52 -5.31
CA LEU A 76 -1.75 -12.43 -5.29
C LEU A 76 -2.52 -12.43 -3.96
N ASN A 77 -2.07 -11.63 -2.99
CA ASN A 77 -2.59 -11.59 -1.64
C ASN A 77 -3.09 -10.18 -1.31
N THR A 78 -2.33 -9.39 -0.55
CA THR A 78 -2.76 -8.05 -0.09
C THR A 78 -3.25 -7.19 -1.24
N ARG A 79 -2.52 -7.14 -2.36
CA ARG A 79 -2.92 -6.35 -3.52
C ARG A 79 -4.23 -6.80 -4.12
N MET A 80 -4.32 -8.09 -4.48
CA MET A 80 -5.49 -8.61 -5.19
C MET A 80 -6.73 -8.54 -4.31
N ASN A 81 -6.63 -9.02 -3.07
CA ASN A 81 -7.79 -9.18 -2.20
C ASN A 81 -8.26 -7.82 -1.65
N THR A 82 -7.34 -6.89 -1.37
CA THR A 82 -7.75 -5.53 -0.99
C THR A 82 -8.35 -4.77 -2.16
N ALA A 83 -7.77 -4.90 -3.36
CA ALA A 83 -8.32 -4.26 -4.56
C ALA A 83 -9.72 -4.80 -4.89
N LYS A 84 -10.00 -6.10 -4.72
CA LYS A 84 -11.35 -6.65 -4.92
C LYS A 84 -12.38 -5.97 -4.01
N VAL A 85 -12.08 -5.81 -2.72
CA VAL A 85 -12.96 -5.10 -1.78
C VAL A 85 -13.22 -3.68 -2.27
N PHE A 86 -12.16 -2.91 -2.56
CA PHE A 86 -12.28 -1.54 -3.06
C PHE A 86 -13.05 -1.45 -4.38
N ILE A 87 -12.83 -2.38 -5.31
CA ILE A 87 -13.51 -2.40 -6.61
C ILE A 87 -15.01 -2.66 -6.45
N PHE A 88 -15.39 -3.68 -5.67
CA PHE A 88 -16.80 -4.07 -5.52
C PHE A 88 -17.58 -3.11 -4.63
N GLU A 89 -16.95 -2.54 -3.61
CA GLU A 89 -17.62 -1.68 -2.64
C GLU A 89 -17.61 -0.19 -3.05
N VAL A 90 -16.58 0.27 -3.76
CA VAL A 90 -16.40 1.70 -4.09
C VAL A 90 -16.44 1.94 -5.59
N LEU A 91 -15.52 1.32 -6.34
CA LEU A 91 -15.28 1.71 -7.73
C LEU A 91 -16.46 1.39 -8.66
N ILE A 92 -16.97 0.15 -8.63
CA ILE A 92 -18.08 -0.28 -9.48
C ILE A 92 -19.34 0.53 -9.18
N PRO A 93 -19.82 0.63 -7.92
CA PRO A 93 -21.00 1.43 -7.60
C PRO A 93 -20.88 2.88 -8.06
N GLN A 94 -19.70 3.50 -7.87
CA GLN A 94 -19.48 4.88 -8.31
C GLN A 94 -19.45 5.05 -9.84
N MET A 95 -18.93 4.06 -10.57
CA MET A 95 -18.86 4.13 -12.04
C MET A 95 -20.18 3.78 -12.72
N THR A 96 -20.96 2.85 -12.16
CA THR A 96 -22.18 2.32 -12.80
C THR A 96 -23.46 2.86 -12.20
N SER A 97 -23.37 3.60 -11.07
CA SER A 97 -24.53 4.02 -10.26
C SER A 97 -25.43 2.85 -9.82
N GLN A 98 -24.89 1.64 -9.79
CA GLN A 98 -25.59 0.44 -9.29
C GLN A 98 -25.33 0.27 -7.79
N PRO A 99 -26.27 -0.36 -7.06
CA PRO A 99 -26.03 -0.68 -5.66
C PRO A 99 -24.86 -1.66 -5.50
N VAL A 100 -24.29 -1.68 -4.30
CA VAL A 100 -23.24 -2.63 -3.90
C VAL A 100 -23.80 -4.05 -3.97
N ASP A 101 -23.00 -4.97 -4.53
CA ASP A 101 -23.29 -6.41 -4.51
C ASP A 101 -22.71 -7.02 -3.24
N ASP A 102 -23.55 -7.15 -2.21
CA ASP A 102 -23.16 -7.63 -0.88
C ASP A 102 -22.54 -9.03 -0.91
N GLN A 103 -22.96 -9.90 -1.84
CA GLN A 103 -22.39 -11.24 -1.97
C GLN A 103 -20.95 -11.19 -2.48
N LYS A 104 -20.67 -10.34 -3.47
CA LYS A 104 -19.30 -10.14 -3.96
C LYS A 104 -18.40 -9.48 -2.92
N VAL A 105 -18.90 -8.47 -2.21
CA VAL A 105 -18.14 -7.80 -1.15
C VAL A 105 -17.86 -8.76 0.00
N SER A 106 -18.85 -9.52 0.48
CA SER A 106 -18.68 -10.50 1.54
C SER A 106 -17.63 -11.56 1.19
N LYS A 107 -17.66 -12.09 -0.05
CA LYS A 107 -16.63 -13.03 -0.53
C LYS A 107 -15.24 -12.38 -0.55
N ALA A 108 -15.13 -11.16 -1.08
CA ALA A 108 -13.85 -10.44 -1.13
C ALA A 108 -13.29 -10.15 0.27
N LEU A 109 -14.16 -9.84 1.24
CA LEU A 109 -13.77 -9.64 2.64
C LEU A 109 -13.25 -10.93 3.26
N LYS A 110 -13.90 -12.07 3.01
CA LYS A 110 -13.42 -13.37 3.51
C LYS A 110 -12.05 -13.75 2.94
N ASP A 111 -11.82 -13.51 1.64
CA ASP A 111 -10.50 -13.70 1.01
C ASP A 111 -9.44 -12.76 1.63
N LEU A 112 -9.84 -11.51 1.94
CA LEU A 112 -8.97 -10.54 2.58
C LEU A 112 -8.68 -10.89 4.05
N GLU A 113 -9.63 -11.44 4.80
CA GLU A 113 -9.41 -11.89 6.18
C GLU A 113 -8.29 -12.93 6.25
N GLY A 114 -8.33 -13.97 5.40
CA GLY A 114 -7.25 -14.95 5.34
C GLY A 114 -5.90 -14.35 4.92
N THR A 115 -5.93 -13.32 4.07
CA THR A 115 -4.74 -12.55 3.69
C THR A 115 -4.15 -11.77 4.87
N LEU A 116 -4.99 -11.14 5.67
CA LEU A 116 -4.59 -10.39 6.85
C LEU A 116 -4.05 -11.32 7.95
N ASP A 117 -4.61 -12.53 8.09
CA ASP A 117 -4.09 -13.56 8.98
C ASP A 117 -2.67 -13.98 8.56
N MET A 118 -2.45 -14.22 7.27
CA MET A 118 -1.10 -14.51 6.74
C MET A 118 -0.16 -13.32 6.91
N LEU A 119 -0.63 -12.09 6.67
CA LEU A 119 0.18 -10.88 6.86
C LEU A 119 0.67 -10.75 8.30
N GLU A 120 -0.23 -10.98 9.27
CA GLU A 120 0.08 -10.90 10.69
C GLU A 120 0.99 -12.06 11.13
N THR A 121 0.72 -13.30 10.72
CA THR A 121 1.43 -14.50 11.21
C THR A 121 2.74 -14.78 10.49
N MET A 122 2.85 -14.51 9.19
CA MET A 122 4.03 -14.81 8.39
C MET A 122 5.03 -13.66 8.35
N PHE A 123 4.54 -12.42 8.19
CA PHE A 123 5.38 -11.25 7.97
C PHE A 123 5.56 -10.42 9.25
N LEU A 124 4.47 -9.87 9.79
CA LEU A 124 4.56 -8.96 10.95
C LEU A 124 5.05 -9.67 12.23
N LYS A 125 4.45 -10.81 12.57
CA LYS A 125 4.73 -11.58 13.79
C LYS A 125 4.65 -10.67 15.03
N ASP A 126 5.73 -10.61 15.81
CA ASP A 126 5.88 -9.74 16.97
C ASP A 126 6.89 -8.61 16.71
N LYS A 127 7.14 -8.28 15.44
CA LYS A 127 8.07 -7.24 15.03
C LYS A 127 7.36 -5.90 14.81
N PRO A 128 8.08 -4.77 14.87
CA PRO A 128 7.47 -3.48 14.61
C PRO A 128 7.06 -3.31 13.15
N PHE A 129 7.77 -3.91 12.19
CA PHE A 129 7.54 -3.82 10.73
C PHE A 129 7.56 -5.20 10.06
N LEU A 130 7.05 -5.29 8.82
CA LEU A 130 6.81 -6.57 8.12
C LEU A 130 8.06 -7.40 7.86
N CYS A 131 9.23 -6.77 7.71
CA CYS A 131 10.47 -7.45 7.36
C CYS A 131 11.55 -7.35 8.45
N GLY A 132 11.24 -6.83 9.64
CA GLY A 132 12.23 -6.60 10.68
C GLY A 132 11.90 -5.45 11.63
N ASP A 133 12.98 -4.86 12.15
CA ASP A 133 12.90 -3.77 13.13
C ASP A 133 12.80 -2.38 12.47
N ASP A 134 13.12 -2.31 11.18
CA ASP A 134 13.10 -1.08 10.38
C ASP A 134 11.99 -1.10 9.35
N LEU A 135 11.47 0.09 9.04
CA LEU A 135 10.54 0.32 7.93
C LEU A 135 11.22 0.01 6.58
N THR A 136 10.56 -0.78 5.74
CA THR A 136 11.07 -1.21 4.43
C THR A 136 10.09 -0.89 3.30
N LEU A 137 10.50 -1.20 2.06
CA LEU A 137 9.61 -1.16 0.90
C LEU A 137 8.39 -2.09 1.00
N ALA A 138 8.49 -3.17 1.76
CA ALA A 138 7.37 -4.08 2.00
C ALA A 138 6.23 -3.37 2.74
N ASP A 139 6.57 -2.65 3.82
CA ASP A 139 5.60 -1.90 4.62
C ASP A 139 4.92 -0.80 3.80
N LEU A 140 5.68 -0.12 2.93
CA LEU A 140 5.14 0.91 2.06
C LEU A 140 4.10 0.35 1.08
N LEU A 141 4.40 -0.78 0.43
CA LEU A 141 3.45 -1.43 -0.48
C LEU A 141 2.20 -1.91 0.26
N ALA A 142 2.40 -2.58 1.40
CA ALA A 142 1.33 -3.10 2.22
C ALA A 142 0.36 -2.01 2.66
N ILE A 143 0.88 -0.90 3.18
CA ILE A 143 0.02 0.13 3.75
C ILE A 143 -0.79 0.85 2.65
N CYS A 144 -0.19 1.10 1.49
CA CYS A 144 -0.91 1.72 0.37
C CYS A 144 -2.08 0.85 -0.09
N GLU A 145 -1.87 -0.47 -0.14
CA GLU A 145 -2.91 -1.44 -0.51
C GLU A 145 -4.03 -1.44 0.55
N LEU A 146 -3.66 -1.64 1.82
CA LEU A 146 -4.60 -1.79 2.94
C LEU A 146 -5.40 -0.51 3.27
N MET A 147 -4.95 0.65 2.82
CA MET A 147 -5.69 1.90 2.97
C MET A 147 -6.81 2.06 1.93
N GLN A 148 -6.82 1.32 0.82
CA GLN A 148 -7.83 1.48 -0.24
C GLN A 148 -9.29 1.32 0.23
N PRO A 149 -9.66 0.29 1.03
CA PRO A 149 -11.03 0.08 1.47
C PRO A 149 -11.58 1.20 2.37
N LEU A 150 -10.70 1.99 2.99
CA LEU A 150 -11.15 3.18 3.74
C LEU A 150 -11.86 4.19 2.85
N GLY A 151 -11.64 4.16 1.53
CA GLY A 151 -12.38 4.98 0.58
C GLY A 151 -13.88 4.68 0.54
N GLY A 152 -14.30 3.50 0.99
CA GLY A 152 -15.70 3.10 1.22
C GLY A 152 -16.08 3.12 2.70
N ASP A 153 -15.34 3.84 3.53
CA ASP A 153 -15.48 3.89 4.99
C ASP A 153 -15.23 2.57 5.73
N ARG A 154 -14.52 1.63 5.09
CA ARG A 154 -14.18 0.34 5.68
C ARG A 154 -12.74 0.31 6.17
N ASP A 155 -12.54 0.34 7.49
CA ASP A 155 -11.23 0.08 8.10
C ASP A 155 -11.01 -1.42 8.32
N VAL A 156 -10.32 -2.07 7.38
CA VAL A 156 -10.03 -3.52 7.42
C VAL A 156 -9.07 -3.93 8.53
N LEU A 157 -8.39 -2.97 9.18
CA LEU A 157 -7.45 -3.24 10.26
C LEU A 157 -8.04 -2.98 11.65
N LYS A 158 -9.29 -2.50 11.74
CA LYS A 158 -9.92 -2.06 13.00
C LYS A 158 -9.91 -3.15 14.07
N GLU A 159 -10.27 -4.37 13.70
CA GLU A 159 -10.38 -5.51 14.63
C GLU A 159 -9.06 -6.29 14.76
N ARG A 160 -7.95 -5.75 14.26
CA ARG A 160 -6.63 -6.41 14.22
C ARG A 160 -5.59 -5.56 14.94
N PRO A 161 -5.48 -5.62 16.28
CA PRO A 161 -4.70 -4.67 17.07
C PRO A 161 -3.20 -4.66 16.73
N LYS A 162 -2.60 -5.80 16.36
CA LYS A 162 -1.19 -5.85 15.93
C LYS A 162 -0.98 -5.09 14.63
N LEU A 163 -1.83 -5.33 13.62
CA LEU A 163 -1.78 -4.64 12.34
C LEU A 163 -2.18 -3.16 12.46
N ALA A 164 -3.15 -2.81 13.31
CA ALA A 164 -3.49 -1.42 13.62
C ALA A 164 -2.29 -0.68 14.23
N SER A 165 -1.59 -1.31 15.17
CA SER A 165 -0.37 -0.76 15.78
C SER A 165 0.77 -0.63 14.77
N TRP A 166 0.92 -1.60 13.87
CA TRP A 166 1.86 -1.52 12.75
C TRP A 166 1.54 -0.34 11.83
N ARG A 167 0.27 -0.16 11.42
CA ARG A 167 -0.18 1.02 10.66
C ARG A 167 0.21 2.31 11.37
N SER A 168 -0.04 2.43 12.67
CA SER A 168 0.32 3.63 13.43
C SER A 168 1.82 3.92 13.43
N ARG A 169 2.66 2.88 13.52
CA ARG A 169 4.13 3.02 13.40
C ARG A 169 4.54 3.48 12.01
N VAL A 170 3.96 2.89 10.97
CA VAL A 170 4.20 3.28 9.57
C VAL A 170 3.77 4.73 9.33
N GLN A 171 2.57 5.11 9.75
CA GLN A 171 2.06 6.48 9.66
C GLN A 171 2.98 7.47 10.39
N SER A 172 3.42 7.14 11.60
CA SER A 172 4.34 7.99 12.38
C SER A 172 5.69 8.16 11.69
N ALA A 173 6.24 7.09 11.12
CA ALA A 173 7.52 7.14 10.39
C ALA A 173 7.43 7.96 9.09
N LEU A 174 6.26 7.97 8.44
CA LEU A 174 6.02 8.67 7.17
C LEU A 174 5.56 10.13 7.37
N GLY A 175 5.00 10.46 8.54
CA GLY A 175 4.52 11.78 8.91
C GLY A 175 3.52 12.36 7.90
N LYS A 176 3.63 13.65 7.61
CA LYS A 176 2.71 14.36 6.70
C LYS A 176 2.61 13.72 5.30
N THR A 177 3.66 13.06 4.83
CA THR A 177 3.65 12.40 3.52
C THR A 177 2.58 11.30 3.47
N PHE A 178 2.31 10.62 4.59
CA PHE A 178 1.24 9.64 4.68
C PHE A 178 -0.14 10.24 4.40
N GLU A 179 -0.43 11.39 5.01
CA GLU A 179 -1.73 12.06 4.82
C GLU A 179 -1.87 12.63 3.40
N ASP A 180 -0.79 13.24 2.88
CA ASP A 180 -0.80 13.86 1.55
C ASP A 180 -1.09 12.82 0.45
N VAL A 181 -0.53 11.61 0.55
CA VAL A 181 -0.73 10.57 -0.47
C VAL A 181 -2.10 9.90 -0.36
N HIS A 182 -2.63 9.70 0.86
CA HIS A 182 -3.96 9.11 1.07
C HIS A 182 -5.12 10.13 0.99
N ALA A 183 -4.83 11.39 0.65
CA ALA A 183 -5.86 12.44 0.52
C ALA A 183 -6.96 12.10 -0.51
N ILE A 184 -6.68 11.27 -1.52
CA ILE A 184 -7.72 10.77 -2.45
C ILE A 184 -8.65 9.79 -1.73
N VAL A 185 -8.09 8.83 -0.99
CA VAL A 185 -8.85 7.84 -0.22
C VAL A 185 -9.78 8.53 0.78
N TYR A 186 -9.29 9.51 1.53
CA TYR A 186 -10.13 10.25 2.48
C TYR A 186 -11.25 11.05 1.81
N ARG A 187 -11.00 11.59 0.60
CA ARG A 187 -12.04 12.26 -0.18
C ARG A 187 -13.12 11.29 -0.64
N LEU A 188 -12.76 10.06 -1.04
CA LEU A 188 -13.73 9.02 -1.37
C LEU A 188 -14.56 8.64 -0.15
N ARG A 189 -13.92 8.43 1.01
CA ARG A 189 -14.59 8.11 2.28
C ARG A 189 -15.62 9.17 2.68
N ASN A 190 -15.26 10.44 2.57
CA ASN A 190 -16.17 11.51 2.95
C ASN A 190 -17.38 11.59 2.02
N LYS A 191 -17.23 11.18 0.75
CA LYS A 191 -18.36 11.09 -0.19
C LYS A 191 -19.25 9.88 0.07
N SER A 192 -18.71 8.75 0.53
CA SER A 192 -19.52 7.56 0.81
C SER A 192 -20.39 7.69 2.06
N ARG A 193 -20.12 8.69 2.92
CA ARG A 193 -20.93 9.01 4.10
C ARG A 193 -22.06 10.01 3.84
N LEU A 194 -22.10 10.62 2.65
CA LEU A 194 -23.13 11.56 2.20
C LEU A 194 -24.20 10.80 1.42
#